data_AF-A0A1B0G7B5-F1
#
_entry.id   AF-A0A1B0G7B5-F1
#
_cell.length_a   1.000
_cell.length_b   1.000
_cell.length_c   1.000
_cell.angle_alpha   90.00
_cell.angle_beta   90.00
_cell.angle_gamma   90.00
#
_symmetry.space_group_name_H-M   'P 1'
#
loop_
_entity.id
_entity.type
_entity.pdbx_description
1 polymer ?
#
loop_
_entity_poly.entity_id
_entity_poly.type
_entity_poly.pdbx_seq_one_letter_code
_entity_poly.pdbx_strand_id
1 'polypeptide(L)' 'MNEFMTKNPQYLTETNQEGFERVKNSKDHTYAFLMESTSIEYNTMRECSLKKIGDALDEKGYGIAMRK' A
#
# COMPACT_ATOMS: atom_id res chain seq x y z
N MET A 1 9.95 10.92 5.63
CA MET A 1 8.82 10.36 4.86
C MET A 1 7.80 11.43 4.50
N ASN A 2 7.26 12.14 5.49
CA ASN A 2 6.12 13.03 5.30
C ASN A 2 6.40 14.19 4.31
N GLU A 3 7.50 14.94 4.47
CA GLU A 3 7.82 16.08 3.59
C GLU A 3 7.99 15.70 2.11
N PHE A 4 8.53 14.52 1.81
CA PHE A 4 8.70 14.07 0.42
C PHE A 4 7.36 13.76 -0.26
N MET A 5 6.46 13.11 0.48
CA MET A 5 5.12 12.77 0.00
C MET A 5 4.26 14.03 -0.16
N THR A 6 4.37 15.00 0.75
CA THR A 6 3.67 16.30 0.64
C THR A 6 4.16 17.12 -0.55
N LYS A 7 5.48 17.09 -0.85
CA LYS A 7 6.06 17.77 -2.01
C LYS A 7 5.73 17.10 -3.34
N ASN A 8 5.35 15.82 -3.33
CA ASN A 8 5.06 15.05 -4.53
C ASN A 8 3.66 14.41 -4.47
N PRO A 9 2.59 15.22 -4.55
CA PRO A 9 1.22 14.71 -4.47
C PRO A 9 0.87 13.75 -5.61
N GLN A 10 1.59 13.80 -6.74
CA GLN A 10 1.41 12.89 -7.86
C GLN A 10 1.69 11.42 -7.55
N TYR A 11 2.34 11.09 -6.42
CA TYR A 11 2.56 9.72 -5.97
C TYR A 11 1.53 9.27 -4.92
N LEU A 12 0.67 10.17 -4.44
CA LEU A 12 -0.43 9.82 -3.56
C LEU A 12 -1.60 9.35 -4.43
N THR A 13 -2.11 8.17 -4.13
CA THR A 13 -3.32 7.63 -4.75
C THR A 13 -4.48 7.77 -3.79
N GLU A 14 -5.69 7.99 -4.32
CA GLU A 14 -6.87 8.15 -3.47
C GLU A 14 -7.36 6.81 -2.91
N THR A 15 -7.14 5.73 -3.67
CA THR A 15 -7.63 4.40 -3.31
C THR A 15 -6.52 3.35 -3.35
N ASN A 16 -6.72 2.27 -2.58
CA ASN A 16 -5.84 1.11 -2.58
C ASN A 16 -5.80 0.41 -3.94
N GLN A 17 -6.92 0.40 -4.68
CA GLN A 17 -7.01 -0.24 -5.99
C GLN A 17 -6.16 0.51 -7.03
N GLU A 18 -6.23 1.84 -7.03
CA GLU A 18 -5.39 2.67 -7.89
C GLU A 18 -3.89 2.48 -7.57
N GLY A 19 -3.54 2.44 -6.27
CA GLY A 19 -2.19 2.14 -5.82
C GLY A 19 -1.70 0.77 -6.29
N PHE A 20 -2.55 -0.26 -6.18
CA PHE A 20 -2.27 -1.61 -6.66
C PHE A 20 -2.04 -1.65 -8.18
N GLU A 21 -2.95 -1.05 -8.96
CA GLU A 21 -2.84 -1.02 -10.42
C GLU A 21 -1.59 -0.26 -10.88
N ARG A 22 -1.24 0.82 -10.18
CA ARG A 22 -0.03 1.59 -10.47
C ARG A 22 1.25 0.81 -10.20
N VAL A 23 1.31 0.04 -9.11
CA VAL A 23 2.43 -0.88 -8.85
C VAL A 23 2.50 -1.96 -9.91
N LYS A 24 1.36 -2.55 -10.29
CA LYS A 24 1.28 -3.59 -11.32
C LYS A 24 1.69 -3.08 -12.71
N ASN A 25 1.28 -1.86 -13.06
CA ASN A 25 1.58 -1.23 -14.36
C ASN A 25 2.96 -0.55 -14.40
N SER A 26 3.63 -0.42 -13.25
CA SER A 26 4.99 0.12 -13.18
C SER A 26 5.95 -0.85 -13.86
N LYS A 27 6.36 -0.49 -15.08
CA LYS A 27 7.47 -1.16 -15.76
C LYS A 27 8.74 -0.91 -14.94
N ASP A 28 9.49 -1.97 -14.68
CA ASP A 28 10.79 -1.96 -13.98
C ASP A 28 10.77 -1.77 -12.44
N HIS A 29 9.65 -2.07 -11.76
CA HIS A 29 9.58 -2.01 -10.28
C HIS A 29 9.98 -0.65 -9.68
N THR A 30 9.74 0.43 -10.42
CA THR A 30 10.15 1.80 -10.05
C THR A 30 9.23 2.45 -9.04
N TYR A 31 8.07 1.83 -8.77
CA TYR A 31 7.07 2.33 -7.83
C TYR A 31 6.72 1.29 -6.78
N ALA A 32 6.75 1.69 -5.52
CA ALA A 32 6.28 0.91 -4.38
C ALA A 32 5.18 1.70 -3.66
N PHE A 33 4.14 0.98 -3.22
CA PHE A 33 3.00 1.57 -2.52
C PHE A 33 2.95 1.06 -1.08
N LEU A 34 2.69 1.97 -0.14
CA LEU A 34 2.50 1.62 1.26
C LEU A 34 1.06 1.20 1.48
N MET A 35 0.86 0.01 2.03
CA MET A 35 -0.44 -0.55 2.32
C MET A 35 -0.34 -1.37 3.62
N GLU A 36 -1.48 -1.61 4.25
CA GLU A 36 -1.58 -2.46 5.43
C GLU A 36 -1.14 -3.91 5.15
N SER A 37 -0.52 -4.54 6.14
CA SER A 37 0.08 -5.89 6.03
C SER A 37 -0.90 -6.95 5.54
N THR A 38 -2.11 -6.99 6.11
CA THR A 38 -3.20 -7.92 5.74
C THR A 38 -3.63 -7.75 4.28
N SER A 39 -3.73 -6.51 3.82
CA SER A 39 -4.11 -6.18 2.46
C SER A 39 -3.00 -6.55 1.46
N ILE A 40 -1.73 -6.38 1.83
CA ILE A 40 -0.58 -6.82 1.02
C ILE A 40 -0.56 -8.35 0.89
N GLU A 41 -0.74 -9.07 2.00
CA GLU A 41 -0.78 -10.54 1.99
C GLU A 41 -1.92 -11.07 1.11
N TYR A 42 -3.11 -10.48 1.22
CA TYR A 42 -4.25 -10.85 0.38
C TYR A 42 -3.97 -10.65 -1.12
N ASN A 43 -3.36 -9.52 -1.50
CA ASN A 43 -3.08 -9.21 -2.89
C ASN A 43 -1.92 -10.05 -3.46
N THR A 44 -0.86 -10.26 -2.68
CA THR A 44 0.30 -11.07 -3.09
C THR A 44 -0.04 -12.56 -3.21
N MET A 45 -0.99 -13.08 -2.43
CA MET A 45 -1.51 -14.45 -2.61
C MET A 45 -2.28 -14.63 -3.92
N ARG A 46 -2.90 -13.57 -4.45
CA ARG A 46 -3.72 -13.62 -5.68
C ARG A 46 -2.94 -13.27 -6.94
N GLU A 47 -1.96 -12.39 -6.81
CA GLU A 47 -1.19 -11.84 -7.91
C GLU A 47 0.30 -12.10 -7.68
N CYS A 48 0.83 -13.14 -8.33
CA CYS A 48 2.22 -13.58 -8.18
C CYS A 48 3.25 -12.56 -8.68
N SER A 49 2.83 -11.56 -9.46
CA SER A 49 3.70 -10.50 -9.95
C SER A 49 4.05 -9.46 -8.87
N LEU A 50 3.35 -9.49 -7.73
CA LEU A 50 3.59 -8.60 -6.61
C LEU A 50 4.44 -9.25 -5.53
N LYS A 51 5.26 -8.44 -4.87
CA LYS A 51 6.08 -8.87 -3.73
C LYS A 51 5.99 -7.83 -2.62
N LYS A 52 5.93 -8.32 -1.39
CA LYS A 52 6.09 -7.49 -0.19
C LYS A 52 7.55 -7.03 -0.12
N ILE A 53 7.75 -5.75 0.17
CA ILE A 53 9.07 -5.15 0.35
C ILE A 53 9.20 -4.73 1.83
N GLY A 54 10.20 -5.29 2.51
CA GLY A 54 10.51 -4.97 3.90
C GLY A 54 9.53 -5.52 4.94
N ASP A 55 9.69 -5.02 6.17
CA ASP A 55 8.91 -5.42 7.35
C ASP A 55 7.77 -4.43 7.64
N ALA A 56 6.93 -4.79 8.61
CA ALA A 56 5.84 -3.91 9.07
C ALA A 56 6.42 -2.63 9.69
N LEU A 57 5.91 -1.47 9.26
CA LEU A 57 6.31 -0.17 9.80
C LEU A 57 5.74 0.08 11.20
N ASP A 58 4.55 -0.46 11.45
CA ASP A 58 3.84 -0.37 12.71
C ASP A 58 2.95 -1.60 12.93
N GLU A 59 2.53 -1.78 14.18
CA GLU A 59 1.53 -2.78 14.55
C GLU A 59 0.23 -2.06 14.91
N LYS A 60 -0.78 -2.23 14.05
CA LYS A 60 -2.14 -1.67 14.20
C LYS A 60 -3.15 -2.80 14.03
N GLY A 61 -4.26 -2.71 14.76
CA GLY A 61 -5.34 -3.68 14.69
C GLY A 61 -6.66 -3.03 14.31
N TYR A 62 -7.54 -3.80 13.67
CA TYR A 62 -8.90 -3.37 13.38
C TYR A 62 -9.76 -3.39 14.64
N GLY A 63 -10.54 -2.33 14.85
CA GLY A 63 -11.51 -2.23 15.94
C GLY A 63 -12.88 -1.85 15.43
N ILE A 64 -13.93 -2.39 16.03
CA ILE A 64 -15.32 -2.02 15.75
C ILE A 64 -15.75 -0.97 16.77
N ALA A 65 -15.94 0.27 16.32
CA ALA A 65 -16.45 1.34 17.17
C ALA A 65 -17.96 1.20 17.35
N MET A 66 -18.41 1.17 18.61
CA MET A 66 -19.82 1.11 18.99
C MET A 66 -20.28 2.46 19.55
N ARG A 67 -21.56 2.80 19.39
CA ARG A 67 -22.14 3.98 20.06
C ARG A 67 -22.10 3.78 21.58
N LYS A 68 -21.85 4.86 22.31
CA LYS A 68 -21.88 4.88 23.78
C LYS A 68 -23.30 4.72 24.31
#